data_AF-A0A820I423-F1
#
_entry.id   AF-A0A820I423-F1
#
_cell.length_a   1.000
_cell.length_b   1.000
_cell.length_c   1.000
_cell.angle_alpha   90.00
_cell.angle_beta   90.00
_cell.angle_gamma   90.00
#
_symmetry.space_group_name_H-M   'P 1'
#
loop_
_entity.id
_entity.type
_entity.pdbx_description
1 polymer ?
#
loop_
_entity_poly.entity_id
_entity_poly.type
_entity_poly.pdbx_seq_one_letter_code
_entity_poly.pdbx_strand_id
1 'polypeptide(L)' 'MCTCKTGYTNTGSDSNCTCTDSCEVKNGGCDSNAHCSHDSTSYGVVCACKTGYTNTGSSSNVTCT' A
#
# COMPACT_ATOMS: atom_id res chain seq x y z
N MET A 1 12.67 -1.57 17.67
CA MET A 1 11.88 -0.96 16.58
C MET A 1 12.68 -1.07 15.30
N CYS A 2 12.20 -1.84 14.34
CA CYS A 2 12.83 -1.91 13.02
C CYS A 2 12.17 -0.96 12.05
N THR A 3 13.00 -0.36 11.20
CA THR A 3 12.56 0.53 10.15
C THR A 3 12.74 -0.19 8.82
N CYS A 4 11.63 -0.46 8.14
CA CYS A 4 11.66 -0.95 6.76
C CYS A 4 11.88 0.22 5.79
N LYS A 5 12.40 -0.09 4.60
CA LYS A 5 12.50 0.90 3.51
C LYS A 5 11.10 1.38 3.13
N THR A 6 11.01 2.58 2.53
CA THR A 6 9.76 3.05 1.91
C THR A 6 9.19 1.97 0.99
N GLY A 7 7.87 1.79 1.01
CA GLY A 7 7.17 0.73 0.27
C GLY A 7 7.18 -0.65 0.94
N TYR A 8 7.83 -0.80 2.10
CA TYR A 8 7.82 -2.04 2.87
C TYR A 8 7.29 -1.81 4.29
N THR A 9 6.64 -2.82 4.86
CA THR A 9 6.14 -2.82 6.23
C THR A 9 6.74 -3.97 7.04
N ASN A 10 6.94 -3.76 8.33
CA ASN A 10 7.43 -4.81 9.21
C ASN A 10 6.28 -5.78 9.53
N THR A 11 6.40 -7.01 9.03
CA THR A 11 5.47 -8.13 9.28
C THR A 11 6.04 -9.12 10.29
N GLY A 12 7.31 -8.96 10.68
CA GLY A 12 7.99 -9.78 11.69
C GLY A 12 7.78 -9.27 13.11
N SER A 13 8.56 -9.82 14.04
CA SER A 13 8.57 -9.39 15.44
C SER A 13 9.64 -8.32 15.69
N ASP A 14 9.58 -7.64 16.84
CA ASP A 14 10.52 -6.56 17.20
C ASP A 14 11.99 -6.99 17.26
N SER A 15 12.25 -8.28 17.49
CA SER A 15 13.59 -8.89 17.56
C SER A 15 13.98 -9.63 16.28
N ASN A 16 13.04 -9.94 15.39
CA ASN A 16 13.27 -10.58 14.09
C ASN A 16 12.40 -9.90 13.03
N CYS A 17 12.92 -8.81 12.49
CA CYS A 17 12.19 -7.96 11.58
C CYS A 17 12.14 -8.57 10.19
N THR A 18 10.94 -8.60 9.63
CA THR A 18 10.69 -9.08 8.28
C THR A 18 10.01 -7.94 7.56
N CYS A 19 10.69 -7.40 6.55
CA CYS A 19 10.12 -6.35 5.71
C CYS A 19 9.47 -6.99 4.50
N THR A 20 8.15 -6.90 4.42
CA THR A 20 7.36 -7.37 3.29
C THR A 20 6.90 -6.17 2.47
N ASP A 21 6.77 -6.34 1.16
CA ASP A 21 6.19 -5.30 0.30
C ASP A 21 4.83 -4.90 0.86
N SER A 22 4.63 -3.59 1.09
CA SER A 22 3.39 -3.06 1.64
C SER A 22 2.18 -3.40 0.78
N CYS A 23 2.31 -3.50 -0.55
CA CYS A 23 1.21 -3.90 -1.42
C CYS A 23 0.80 -5.37 -1.23
N GLU A 24 1.71 -6.25 -0.83
CA GLU A 24 1.37 -7.64 -0.50
C GLU A 24 0.66 -7.76 0.86
N VAL A 25 0.79 -6.73 1.71
CA VAL A 25 0.19 -6.69 3.04
C VAL A 25 -1.08 -5.83 3.01
N LYS A 26 -2.25 -6.48 3.03
CA LYS A 26 -3.56 -5.80 3.02
C LYS A 26 -3.71 -4.79 1.86
N ASN A 27 -3.17 -5.12 0.68
CA ASN A 27 -3.21 -4.26 -0.51
C ASN A 27 -2.61 -2.86 -0.27
N GLY A 28 -1.60 -2.72 0.60
CA GLY A 28 -1.02 -1.41 0.95
C GLY A 28 -1.98 -0.48 1.71
N GLY A 29 -3.12 -0.99 2.19
CA GLY A 29 -4.21 -0.18 2.73
C GLY A 29 -5.14 0.41 1.66
N CYS A 30 -4.93 0.08 0.38
CA CYS A 30 -5.83 0.47 -0.70
C CYS A 30 -7.18 -0.27 -0.61
N ASP A 31 -8.22 0.35 -1.18
CA ASP A 31 -9.53 -0.28 -1.33
C ASP A 31 -9.44 -1.63 -2.08
N SER A 32 -10.37 -2.55 -1.79
CA SER A 32 -10.45 -3.87 -2.45
C SER A 32 -10.63 -3.80 -3.97
N ASN A 33 -11.25 -2.72 -4.47
CA ASN A 33 -11.44 -2.42 -5.88
C ASN A 33 -10.33 -1.51 -6.44
N ALA A 34 -9.24 -1.31 -5.72
CA ALA A 34 -8.03 -0.63 -6.18
C ALA A 34 -6.88 -1.62 -6.44
N HIS A 35 -6.03 -1.27 -7.40
CA HIS A 35 -4.69 -1.81 -7.55
C HIS A 35 -3.73 -1.03 -6.67
N CYS A 36 -2.94 -1.76 -5.86
CA CYS A 36 -1.79 -1.21 -5.17
C CYS A 36 -0.56 -1.27 -6.09
N SER A 37 0.21 -0.19 -6.11
CA SER A 37 1.54 -0.11 -6.72
C SER A 37 2.44 0.81 -5.91
N HIS A 38 3.69 0.94 -6.32
CA HIS A 38 4.62 1.91 -5.73
C HIS A 38 4.89 3.05 -6.71
N ASP A 39 4.99 4.26 -6.18
CA ASP A 39 5.43 5.43 -6.92
C ASP A 39 6.87 5.22 -7.43
N SER A 40 7.15 5.59 -8.68
CA SER A 40 8.44 5.32 -9.32
C SER A 40 9.61 6.10 -8.71
N THR A 41 9.33 7.21 -8.01
CA THR A 41 10.36 8.12 -7.45
C THR A 41 10.55 7.90 -5.96
N SER A 42 9.45 7.92 -5.20
CA SER A 42 9.46 7.80 -3.75
C SER A 42 9.32 6.36 -3.25
N TYR A 43 8.87 5.44 -4.11
CA TYR A 43 8.52 4.06 -3.76
C TYR A 43 7.46 3.98 -2.64
N GLY A 44 6.66 5.04 -2.48
CA GLY A 44 5.51 5.05 -1.59
C GLY A 44 4.32 4.30 -2.20
N VAL A 45 3.43 3.79 -1.35
CA VAL A 45 2.22 3.11 -1.79
C VAL A 45 1.31 4.08 -2.55
N VAL A 46 0.84 3.64 -3.71
CA VAL A 46 -0.12 4.32 -4.57
C VAL A 46 -1.30 3.39 -4.83
N CYS A 47 -2.51 3.92 -4.71
CA CYS A 47 -3.75 3.20 -4.96
C CYS A 47 -4.44 3.76 -6.20
N ALA A 48 -4.75 2.91 -7.19
CA ALA A 48 -5.50 3.29 -8.38
C ALA A 48 -6.72 2.40 -8.56
N CYS A 49 -7.90 2.96 -8.81
CA CYS A 49 -9.11 2.16 -9.01
C CYS A 49 -8.98 1.23 -10.21
N LYS A 50 -9.46 0.00 -10.05
CA LYS A 50 -9.61 -0.96 -11.14
C LYS A 50 -10.53 -0.40 -12.22
N THR A 51 -10.35 -0.86 -13.45
CA THR A 51 -11.23 -0.49 -14.57
C THR A 51 -12.70 -0.72 -14.22
N GLY A 52 -13.53 0.31 -14.40
CA GLY A 52 -14.96 0.28 -14.09
C GLY A 52 -15.34 0.83 -12.70
N TYR A 53 -14.35 1.10 -11.83
CA TYR A 53 -14.57 1.76 -10.54
C TYR A 53 -14.07 3.21 -10.57
N THR A 54 -14.75 4.07 -9.82
CA THR A 54 -14.41 5.49 -9.71
C THR A 54 -13.91 5.79 -8.29
N ASN A 55 -12.87 6.60 -8.17
CA ASN A 55 -12.43 7.07 -6.85
C ASN A 55 -13.46 8.07 -6.31
N THR A 56 -14.19 7.68 -5.27
CA THR A 56 -15.15 8.51 -4.54
C THR A 56 -14.63 8.97 -3.18
N GLY A 57 -13.42 8.54 -2.82
CA GLY A 57 -12.73 8.93 -1.60
C GLY A 57 -11.90 10.22 -1.74
N SER A 58 -10.85 10.33 -0.94
CA SER A 58 -9.91 11.46 -0.97
C SER A 58 -8.57 11.04 -1.57
N SER A 59 -7.71 12.01 -1.89
CA SER A 59 -6.38 11.73 -2.45
C SER A 59 -5.49 10.87 -1.54
N SER A 60 -5.76 10.84 -0.22
CA SER A 60 -5.04 10.03 0.77
C SER A 60 -5.79 8.78 1.22
N ASN A 61 -7.06 8.64 0.84
CA ASN A 61 -7.89 7.47 1.13
C ASN A 61 -8.74 7.17 -0.11
N VAL A 62 -8.15 6.39 -1.02
CA VAL A 62 -8.80 6.01 -2.28
C VAL A 62 -9.88 4.99 -2.00
N THR A 63 -11.12 5.33 -2.34
CA THR A 63 -12.30 4.46 -2.20
C THR A 63 -12.87 4.23 -3.60
N CYS A 64 -12.93 2.98 -4.04
CA CYS A 64 -13.27 2.64 -5.42
C CYS A 64 -14.65 1.99 -5.50
N THR A 65 -15.61 2.71 -6.09
CA THR A 65 -17.02 2.31 -6.21
C THR A 65 -17.54 2.45 -7.62
#